data_AF-A0A7Z0S4N6-F1
#
_entry.id   AF-A0A7Z0S4N6-F1
#
_cell.length_a   1.000
_cell.length_b   1.000
_cell.length_c   1.000
_cell.angle_alpha   90.00
_cell.angle_beta   90.00
_cell.angle_gamma   90.00
#
_symmetry.space_group_name_H-M   'P 1'
#
loop_
_entity.id
_entity.type
_entity.pdbx_description
1 polymer ?
#
loop_
_entity_poly.entity_id
_entity_poly.type
_entity_poly.pdbx_seq_one_letter_code
_entity_poly.pdbx_strand_id
1 'polypeptide(L)'
;MDWRRNFFQNPIVTERLEAAGFIQQGKVYQYQEGLDELDLELQLQWNSEQQEMGIRLWDPVAEADYQLAFLPSAKGAYVGQVRKLLWEKLSQIEGQISQPQRLFSAQAESLLDLVKARWGWELAFLWKKLPKAAVFRYGSKQTWFGVLQEVDWQKIDARKQGPVTLLSLKSEQVAALVDAGSAYPGYHMNKKYWISFPLDGSHSLEEILKHLVKSYQLIGGDLTLERKMMKILLPTAKELDLKGTFVSGEPLSPAGQTVLQALEEVENWSTFFKLKEDKAREEEEHFQALRVGQAQTKPALQLFNGLMYRQIDRTQVDNPFWNQVWITSSLYGCVPILTPMAPHRLDFQVPLQVEGQSLTQFWRPHFDAAIGSDPVLSLLSSEFEQVFSKEVRENFIRIQFKENKGGVLKTHSTISKKGRGLLIQSLAEKPVHDLEELKTRTIAGFAYQAELSATKEWIFVRES
;
A
#
# COMPACT_ATOMS: atom_id res chain seq x y z
N MET A 1 -33.53 -14.56 -29.29
CA MET A 1 -32.98 -13.56 -28.35
C MET A 1 -31.56 -14.00 -28.02
N ASP A 2 -30.55 -13.21 -28.38
CA ASP A 2 -29.13 -13.59 -28.26
C ASP A 2 -28.51 -12.96 -27.01
N TRP A 3 -28.47 -13.73 -25.92
CA TRP A 3 -27.78 -13.35 -24.69
C TRP A 3 -26.27 -13.52 -24.83
N ARG A 4 -25.49 -12.55 -24.35
CA ARG A 4 -24.03 -12.68 -24.23
C ARG A 4 -23.68 -13.39 -22.92
N ARG A 5 -22.74 -14.33 -22.95
CA ARG A 5 -22.40 -15.20 -21.81
C ARG A 5 -20.98 -14.97 -21.30
N ASN A 6 -20.70 -15.42 -20.07
CA ASN A 6 -19.35 -15.50 -19.47
C ASN A 6 -18.61 -14.17 -19.30
N PHE A 7 -19.31 -13.14 -18.82
CA PHE A 7 -18.75 -11.81 -18.58
C PHE A 7 -18.11 -11.65 -17.19
N PHE A 8 -18.65 -12.33 -16.17
CA PHE A 8 -18.08 -12.32 -14.82
C PHE A 8 -16.95 -13.33 -14.70
N GLN A 9 -15.90 -12.93 -13.98
CA GLN A 9 -14.68 -13.71 -13.79
C GLN A 9 -14.72 -14.53 -12.51
N ASN A 10 -15.51 -14.10 -11.52
CA ASN A 10 -15.65 -14.77 -10.24
C ASN A 10 -16.90 -15.67 -10.18
N PRO A 11 -16.85 -16.80 -9.45
CA PRO A 11 -18.01 -17.62 -9.17
C PRO A 11 -19.12 -16.82 -8.50
N ILE A 12 -20.33 -16.92 -9.04
CA ILE A 12 -21.52 -16.28 -8.49
C ILE A 12 -22.05 -17.11 -7.33
N VAL A 13 -22.32 -16.44 -6.22
CA VAL A 13 -22.94 -17.02 -5.02
C VAL A 13 -24.44 -16.80 -5.15
N THR A 14 -25.18 -17.87 -5.45
CA THR A 14 -26.61 -17.80 -5.79
C THR A 14 -27.43 -17.18 -4.66
N GLU A 15 -27.02 -17.40 -3.41
CA GLU A 15 -27.65 -16.86 -2.19
C GLU A 15 -27.56 -15.33 -2.10
N ARG A 16 -26.67 -14.68 -2.85
CA ARG A 16 -26.49 -13.21 -2.86
C ARG A 16 -27.32 -12.52 -3.94
N LEU A 17 -27.87 -13.26 -4.90
CA LEU A 17 -28.55 -12.69 -6.07
C LEU A 17 -29.79 -11.89 -5.68
N GLU A 18 -30.63 -12.41 -4.79
CA GLU A 18 -31.85 -11.71 -4.35
C GLU A 18 -31.53 -10.41 -3.60
N ALA A 19 -30.48 -10.43 -2.76
CA ALA A 19 -30.01 -9.24 -2.06
C ALA A 19 -29.44 -8.17 -3.00
N ALA A 20 -28.94 -8.58 -4.17
CA ALA A 20 -28.49 -7.69 -5.24
C ALA A 20 -29.62 -7.25 -6.20
N GLY A 21 -30.87 -7.59 -5.89
CA GLY A 21 -32.05 -7.18 -6.66
C GLY A 21 -32.45 -8.12 -7.79
N PHE A 22 -31.89 -9.32 -7.88
CA PHE A 22 -32.39 -10.33 -8.81
C PHE A 22 -33.70 -10.95 -8.30
N ILE A 23 -34.61 -11.26 -9.21
CA ILE A 23 -35.88 -11.92 -8.93
C ILE A 23 -35.80 -13.37 -9.39
N GLN A 24 -36.06 -14.31 -8.50
CA GLN A 24 -36.06 -15.74 -8.81
C GLN A 24 -37.34 -16.15 -9.56
N GLN A 25 -37.17 -16.83 -10.70
CA GLN A 25 -38.23 -17.47 -11.48
C GLN A 25 -37.83 -18.92 -11.78
N GLY A 26 -38.22 -19.83 -10.89
CA GLY A 26 -37.80 -21.23 -10.96
C GLY A 26 -36.29 -21.38 -10.75
N LYS A 27 -35.57 -21.85 -11.78
CA LYS A 27 -34.11 -22.06 -11.76
C LYS A 27 -33.31 -20.90 -12.37
N VAL A 28 -34.01 -19.84 -12.74
CA VAL A 28 -33.44 -18.66 -13.38
C VAL A 28 -33.63 -17.46 -12.46
N TYR A 29 -32.62 -16.62 -12.34
CA TYR A 29 -32.69 -15.33 -11.66
C TYR A 29 -32.58 -14.23 -12.71
N GLN A 30 -33.47 -13.24 -12.64
CA GLN A 30 -33.52 -12.13 -13.59
C GLN A 30 -33.27 -10.81 -12.88
N TYR A 31 -32.54 -9.92 -13.52
CA TYR A 31 -32.30 -8.56 -13.05
C TYR A 31 -32.50 -7.58 -14.19
N GLN A 32 -33.11 -6.43 -13.87
CA GLN A 32 -33.39 -5.36 -14.82
C GLN A 32 -33.10 -4.01 -14.17
N GLU A 33 -32.39 -3.14 -14.88
CA GLU A 33 -32.08 -1.77 -14.44
C GLU A 33 -32.06 -0.81 -15.63
N GLY A 34 -32.74 0.32 -15.51
CA GLY A 34 -32.67 1.42 -16.48
C GLY A 34 -31.33 2.14 -16.41
N LEU A 35 -30.71 2.36 -17.58
CA LEU A 35 -29.53 3.19 -17.75
C LEU A 35 -29.98 4.55 -18.31
N ASP A 36 -30.54 5.39 -17.44
CA ASP A 36 -31.19 6.66 -17.81
C ASP A 36 -30.27 7.59 -18.63
N GLU A 37 -28.95 7.56 -18.40
CA GLU A 37 -27.99 8.37 -19.15
C GLU A 37 -27.82 7.93 -20.63
N LEU A 38 -28.30 6.74 -20.98
CA LEU A 38 -28.11 6.12 -22.28
C LEU A 38 -29.42 5.81 -23.01
N ASP A 39 -30.57 6.00 -22.34
CA ASP A 39 -31.88 5.53 -22.80
C ASP A 39 -31.88 4.01 -23.12
N LEU A 40 -31.11 3.22 -22.37
CA LEU A 40 -31.02 1.76 -22.52
C LEU A 40 -31.43 1.05 -21.23
N GLU A 41 -31.81 -0.21 -21.31
CA GLU A 41 -32.08 -1.06 -20.14
C GLU A 41 -31.10 -2.24 -20.10
N LEU A 42 -30.43 -2.41 -18.95
CA LEU A 42 -29.60 -3.57 -18.67
C LEU A 42 -30.46 -4.71 -18.15
N GLN A 43 -30.39 -5.86 -18.85
CA GLN A 43 -31.04 -7.09 -18.43
C GLN A 43 -29.97 -8.16 -18.18
N LEU A 44 -30.04 -8.82 -17.02
CA LEU A 44 -29.17 -9.96 -16.67
C LEU A 44 -30.03 -11.19 -16.38
N GLN A 45 -29.50 -12.36 -16.73
CA GLN A 45 -30.16 -13.64 -16.50
C GLN A 45 -29.16 -14.69 -16.02
N TRP A 46 -29.27 -15.11 -14.76
CA TRP A 46 -28.48 -16.21 -14.20
C TRP A 46 -29.24 -17.52 -14.26
N ASN A 47 -28.64 -18.56 -14.83
CA ASN A 47 -29.15 -19.93 -14.76
C ASN A 47 -28.35 -20.71 -13.72
N SER A 48 -28.99 -21.10 -12.61
CA SER A 48 -28.30 -21.78 -11.51
C SER A 48 -27.88 -23.22 -11.83
N GLU A 49 -28.51 -23.89 -12.81
CA GLU A 49 -28.10 -25.23 -13.26
C GLU A 49 -26.92 -25.19 -14.22
N GLN A 50 -26.94 -24.23 -15.14
CA GLN A 50 -25.87 -24.08 -16.13
C GLN A 50 -24.68 -23.29 -15.57
N GLN A 51 -24.85 -22.61 -14.43
CA GLN A 51 -23.87 -21.70 -13.85
C GLN A 51 -23.42 -20.63 -14.87
N GLU A 52 -24.38 -20.12 -15.65
CA GLU A 52 -24.14 -19.17 -16.73
C GLU A 52 -24.92 -17.87 -16.51
N MET A 53 -24.22 -16.73 -16.64
CA MET A 53 -24.81 -15.40 -16.66
C MET A 53 -24.98 -14.92 -18.10
N GLY A 54 -26.21 -14.60 -18.48
CA GLY A 54 -26.57 -13.89 -19.69
C GLY A 54 -26.63 -12.37 -19.45
N ILE A 55 -26.14 -11.60 -20.41
CA ILE A 55 -26.24 -10.12 -20.46
C ILE A 55 -26.94 -9.68 -21.74
N ARG A 56 -27.81 -8.69 -21.62
CA ARG A 56 -28.52 -8.03 -22.71
C ARG A 56 -28.68 -6.54 -22.42
N LEU A 57 -28.55 -5.71 -23.46
CA LEU A 57 -28.94 -4.30 -23.45
C LEU A 57 -30.12 -4.13 -24.39
N TRP A 58 -31.24 -3.66 -23.84
CA TRP A 58 -32.46 -3.38 -24.60
C TRP A 58 -32.56 -1.87 -24.85
N ASP A 59 -32.89 -1.49 -26.07
CA ASP A 59 -33.19 -0.11 -26.46
C ASP A 59 -34.73 0.01 -26.55
N PRO A 60 -35.38 0.68 -25.56
CA PRO A 60 -36.84 0.84 -25.55
C PRO A 60 -37.35 1.70 -26.71
N VAL A 61 -36.53 2.59 -27.25
CA VAL A 61 -36.92 3.52 -28.34
C VAL A 61 -36.88 2.79 -29.69
N ALA A 62 -35.83 2.00 -29.91
CA ALA A 62 -35.70 1.20 -31.12
C ALA A 62 -36.48 -0.12 -31.07
N GLU A 63 -37.04 -0.48 -29.90
CA GLU A 63 -37.65 -1.78 -29.61
C GLU A 63 -36.76 -2.96 -30.04
N ALA A 64 -35.45 -2.83 -29.80
CA ALA A 64 -34.44 -3.76 -30.29
C ALA A 64 -33.25 -3.93 -29.33
N ASP A 65 -32.45 -4.97 -29.55
CA ASP A 65 -31.22 -5.21 -28.79
C ASP A 65 -30.10 -4.26 -29.21
N TYR A 66 -29.51 -3.55 -28.25
CA TYR A 66 -28.32 -2.74 -28.50
C TYR A 66 -27.05 -3.62 -28.51
N GLN A 67 -26.73 -4.21 -29.67
CA GLN A 67 -25.63 -5.18 -29.77
C GLN A 67 -24.24 -4.56 -29.94
N LEU A 68 -24.14 -3.28 -30.34
CA LEU A 68 -22.87 -2.63 -30.69
C LEU A 68 -21.90 -2.58 -29.51
N ALA A 69 -22.40 -2.53 -28.27
CA ALA A 69 -21.59 -2.59 -27.06
C ALA A 69 -20.69 -3.84 -27.00
N PHE A 70 -21.17 -4.96 -27.54
CA PHE A 70 -20.52 -6.27 -27.47
C PHE A 70 -19.66 -6.64 -28.69
N LEU A 71 -19.65 -5.82 -29.75
CA LEU A 71 -18.89 -6.07 -30.97
C LEU A 71 -17.52 -5.37 -30.94
N PRO A 72 -16.38 -6.09 -30.82
CA PRO A 72 -15.06 -5.46 -30.70
C PRO A 72 -14.71 -4.48 -31.83
N SER A 73 -15.28 -4.68 -33.02
CA SER A 73 -15.09 -3.83 -34.20
C SER A 73 -15.87 -2.51 -34.17
N ALA A 74 -16.93 -2.39 -33.35
CA ALA A 74 -17.74 -1.19 -33.27
C ALA A 74 -16.96 -0.05 -32.60
N LYS A 75 -16.97 1.13 -33.26
CA LYS A 75 -16.28 2.35 -32.84
C LYS A 75 -17.25 3.54 -32.88
N GLY A 76 -17.09 4.46 -31.93
CA GLY A 76 -17.89 5.69 -31.84
C GLY A 76 -17.92 6.23 -30.41
N ALA A 77 -18.13 7.54 -30.24
CA ALA A 77 -18.18 8.17 -28.93
C ALA A 77 -19.30 7.58 -28.05
N TYR A 78 -20.50 7.43 -28.61
CA TYR A 78 -21.65 6.83 -27.92
C TYR A 78 -21.40 5.35 -27.55
N VAL A 79 -20.88 4.54 -28.47
CA VAL A 79 -20.51 3.13 -28.17
C VAL A 79 -19.48 3.05 -27.03
N GLY A 80 -18.52 3.99 -27.00
CA GLY A 80 -17.54 4.09 -25.91
C GLY A 80 -18.17 4.43 -24.57
N GLN A 81 -19.12 5.38 -24.55
CA GLN A 81 -19.89 5.74 -23.35
C GLN A 81 -20.72 4.56 -22.84
N VAL A 82 -21.45 3.88 -23.74
CA VAL A 82 -22.26 2.69 -23.40
C VAL A 82 -21.39 1.61 -22.78
N ARG A 83 -20.22 1.30 -23.37
CA ARG A 83 -19.27 0.31 -22.81
C ARG A 83 -18.77 0.69 -21.43
N LYS A 84 -18.43 1.95 -21.22
CA LYS A 84 -17.93 2.45 -19.94
C LYS A 84 -18.97 2.25 -18.84
N LEU A 85 -20.18 2.76 -19.05
CA LEU A 85 -21.26 2.67 -18.06
C LEU A 85 -21.68 1.21 -17.82
N LEU A 86 -21.79 0.41 -18.89
CA LEU A 86 -22.05 -1.02 -18.79
C LEU A 86 -20.98 -1.72 -17.93
N TRP A 87 -19.70 -1.43 -18.15
CA TRP A 87 -18.62 -2.05 -17.39
C TRP A 87 -18.63 -1.66 -15.92
N GLU A 88 -18.90 -0.39 -15.61
CA GLU A 88 -19.03 0.11 -14.24
C GLU A 88 -20.17 -0.61 -13.51
N LYS A 89 -21.34 -0.73 -14.14
CA LYS A 89 -22.51 -1.43 -13.59
C LYS A 89 -22.26 -2.92 -13.38
N LEU A 90 -21.72 -3.59 -14.39
CA LEU A 90 -21.39 -5.01 -14.30
C LEU A 90 -20.35 -5.28 -13.19
N SER A 91 -19.34 -4.42 -13.05
CA SER A 91 -18.33 -4.55 -11.98
C SER A 91 -18.94 -4.37 -10.59
N GLN A 92 -19.86 -3.42 -10.43
CA GLN A 92 -20.58 -3.21 -9.18
C GLN A 92 -21.44 -4.43 -8.81
N ILE A 93 -22.20 -4.96 -9.77
CA ILE A 93 -23.04 -6.15 -9.57
C ILE A 93 -22.18 -7.36 -9.23
N GLU A 94 -21.09 -7.61 -9.98
CA GLU A 94 -20.16 -8.72 -9.70
C GLU A 94 -19.61 -8.65 -8.28
N GLY A 95 -19.23 -7.47 -7.78
CA GLY A 95 -18.76 -7.28 -6.40
C GLY A 95 -19.78 -7.66 -5.32
N GLN A 96 -21.08 -7.58 -5.63
CA GLN A 96 -22.16 -7.95 -4.71
C GLN A 96 -22.50 -9.44 -4.78
N ILE A 97 -22.54 -10.00 -5.98
CA ILE A 97 -23.07 -11.37 -6.20
C ILE A 97 -22.00 -12.45 -6.27
N SER A 98 -20.73 -12.08 -6.43
CA SER A 98 -19.64 -13.05 -6.54
C SER A 98 -18.82 -13.18 -5.26
N GLN A 99 -18.09 -14.28 -5.15
CA GLN A 99 -16.99 -14.40 -4.20
C GLN A 99 -15.68 -14.37 -4.97
N PRO A 100 -14.68 -13.56 -4.57
CA PRO A 100 -13.35 -13.61 -5.17
C PRO A 100 -12.84 -15.04 -5.10
N GLN A 101 -12.66 -15.66 -6.27
CA GLN A 101 -12.06 -16.99 -6.29
C GLN A 101 -10.59 -16.80 -5.92
N ARG A 102 -10.21 -17.26 -4.73
CA ARG A 102 -8.78 -17.34 -4.39
C ARG A 102 -8.11 -18.16 -5.49
N LEU A 103 -7.16 -17.55 -6.18
CA LEU A 103 -6.45 -18.19 -7.28
C LEU A 103 -5.58 -19.34 -6.74
N PHE A 104 -5.12 -19.22 -5.49
CA PHE A 104 -4.27 -20.19 -4.81
C PHE A 104 -4.75 -20.53 -3.38
N SER A 105 -4.06 -21.47 -2.72
CA SER A 105 -4.37 -21.86 -1.33
C SER A 105 -4.20 -20.70 -0.34
N ALA A 106 -4.82 -20.77 0.85
CA ALA A 106 -4.71 -19.71 1.86
C ALA A 106 -3.25 -19.41 2.26
N GLN A 107 -2.42 -20.45 2.40
CA GLN A 107 -0.99 -20.30 2.67
C GLN A 107 -0.25 -19.61 1.51
N ALA A 108 -0.64 -19.91 0.27
CA ALA A 108 -0.08 -19.26 -0.90
C ALA A 108 -0.42 -17.77 -0.91
N GLU A 109 -1.68 -17.38 -0.68
CA GLU A 109 -2.06 -15.96 -0.59
C GLU A 109 -1.29 -15.24 0.52
N SER A 110 -1.17 -15.83 1.72
CA SER A 110 -0.36 -15.24 2.79
C SER A 110 1.13 -15.09 2.42
N LEU A 111 1.69 -16.06 1.69
CA LEU A 111 3.05 -15.96 1.17
C LEU A 111 3.17 -14.83 0.14
N LEU A 112 2.19 -14.71 -0.78
CA LEU A 112 2.17 -13.69 -1.82
C LEU A 112 2.07 -12.28 -1.22
N ASP A 113 1.22 -12.09 -0.21
CA ASP A 113 1.09 -10.83 0.52
C ASP A 113 2.42 -10.45 1.19
N LEU A 114 3.06 -11.41 1.88
CA LEU A 114 4.36 -11.18 2.53
C LEU A 114 5.46 -10.85 1.52
N VAL A 115 5.52 -11.58 0.41
CA VAL A 115 6.53 -11.40 -0.63
C VAL A 115 6.35 -10.07 -1.36
N LYS A 116 5.11 -9.70 -1.65
CA LYS A 116 4.76 -8.40 -2.24
C LYS A 116 5.08 -7.26 -1.27
N ALA A 117 4.71 -7.39 0.00
CA ALA A 117 5.01 -6.38 1.02
C ALA A 117 6.52 -6.22 1.25
N ARG A 118 7.28 -7.32 1.27
CA ARG A 118 8.70 -7.31 1.62
C ARG A 118 9.63 -6.96 0.46
N TRP A 119 9.33 -7.44 -0.74
CA TRP A 119 10.22 -7.28 -1.91
C TRP A 119 9.54 -6.66 -3.13
N GLY A 120 8.23 -6.44 -3.09
CA GLY A 120 7.46 -5.98 -4.25
C GLY A 120 7.42 -7.00 -5.39
N TRP A 121 7.76 -8.27 -5.13
CA TRP A 121 7.71 -9.28 -6.17
C TRP A 121 6.26 -9.65 -6.45
N GLU A 122 5.90 -9.54 -7.73
CA GLU A 122 4.58 -9.91 -8.21
C GLU A 122 4.67 -11.13 -9.12
N LEU A 123 3.55 -11.84 -9.21
CA LEU A 123 3.40 -12.98 -10.09
C LEU A 123 3.18 -12.53 -11.54
N ALA A 124 3.80 -13.23 -12.47
CA ALA A 124 3.49 -13.13 -13.90
C ALA A 124 2.65 -14.36 -14.33
N PHE A 125 1.45 -14.10 -14.84
CA PHE A 125 0.55 -15.11 -15.38
C PHE A 125 0.82 -15.30 -16.88
N LEU A 126 1.68 -16.28 -17.20
CA LEU A 126 2.15 -16.47 -18.58
C LEU A 126 1.22 -17.32 -19.43
N TRP A 127 0.29 -18.06 -18.82
CA TRP A 127 -0.52 -19.06 -19.50
C TRP A 127 -2.01 -18.76 -19.38
N LYS A 128 -2.62 -18.24 -20.47
CA LYS A 128 -4.07 -17.94 -20.51
C LYS A 128 -4.97 -19.16 -20.22
N LYS A 129 -4.50 -20.38 -20.52
CA LYS A 129 -5.25 -21.63 -20.32
C LYS A 129 -5.01 -22.28 -18.94
N LEU A 130 -4.10 -21.73 -18.14
CA LEU A 130 -3.75 -22.23 -16.81
C LEU A 130 -3.81 -21.06 -15.81
N PRO A 131 -5.01 -20.60 -15.43
CA PRO A 131 -5.17 -19.43 -14.56
C PRO A 131 -4.57 -19.62 -13.16
N LYS A 132 -4.45 -20.88 -12.72
CA LYS A 132 -3.81 -21.26 -11.46
C LYS A 132 -2.32 -21.62 -11.61
N ALA A 133 -1.65 -21.06 -12.62
CA ALA A 133 -0.22 -21.19 -12.82
C ALA A 133 0.41 -19.82 -13.06
N ALA A 134 1.42 -19.48 -12.26
CA ALA A 134 2.11 -18.21 -12.32
C ALA A 134 3.59 -18.35 -11.97
N VAL A 135 4.39 -17.36 -12.34
CA VAL A 135 5.85 -17.39 -12.09
C VAL A 135 6.34 -16.12 -11.43
N PHE A 136 7.30 -16.28 -10.53
CA PHE A 136 8.21 -15.22 -10.12
C PHE A 136 9.40 -15.18 -11.08
N ARG A 137 9.68 -13.99 -11.63
CA ARG A 137 10.74 -13.76 -12.61
C ARG A 137 11.46 -12.45 -12.37
N TYR A 138 12.75 -12.39 -12.70
CA TYR A 138 13.61 -11.23 -12.44
C TYR A 138 14.63 -10.98 -13.56
N GLY A 139 15.10 -9.73 -13.64
CA GLY A 139 16.12 -9.28 -14.58
C GLY A 139 15.62 -9.07 -16.02
N SER A 140 16.47 -8.51 -16.87
CA SER A 140 16.16 -8.24 -18.30
C SER A 140 15.80 -9.50 -19.08
N LYS A 141 16.42 -10.63 -18.73
CA LYS A 141 16.11 -11.95 -19.31
C LYS A 141 14.85 -12.61 -18.74
N GLN A 142 14.18 -11.96 -17.78
CA GLN A 142 12.96 -12.47 -17.14
C GLN A 142 13.14 -13.90 -16.61
N THR A 143 14.26 -14.15 -15.94
CA THR A 143 14.67 -15.48 -15.46
C THR A 143 13.80 -15.89 -14.28
N TRP A 144 13.27 -17.11 -14.31
CA TRP A 144 12.37 -17.59 -13.26
C TRP A 144 13.14 -18.05 -12.03
N PHE A 145 12.61 -17.69 -10.86
CA PHE A 145 13.09 -18.15 -9.56
C PHE A 145 11.97 -18.72 -8.68
N GLY A 146 10.72 -18.68 -9.14
CA GLY A 146 9.62 -19.36 -8.47
C GLY A 146 8.50 -19.67 -9.45
N VAL A 147 7.85 -20.81 -9.27
CA VAL A 147 6.68 -21.21 -10.06
C VAL A 147 5.60 -21.68 -9.11
N LEU A 148 4.46 -20.99 -9.13
CA LEU A 148 3.29 -21.33 -8.35
C LEU A 148 2.28 -22.03 -9.25
N GLN A 149 1.84 -23.23 -8.90
CA GLN A 149 0.87 -23.99 -9.70
C GLN A 149 -0.03 -24.87 -8.84
N GLU A 150 -1.33 -24.87 -9.12
CA GLU A 150 -2.25 -25.86 -8.53
C GLU A 150 -2.27 -27.15 -9.36
N VAL A 151 -2.10 -28.29 -8.70
CA VAL A 151 -2.11 -29.62 -9.30
C VAL A 151 -2.86 -30.61 -8.41
N ASP A 152 -3.15 -31.79 -8.93
CA ASP A 152 -3.64 -32.89 -8.09
C ASP A 152 -2.46 -33.59 -7.39
N TRP A 153 -2.61 -33.87 -6.10
CA TRP A 153 -1.64 -34.58 -5.27
C TRP A 153 -1.12 -35.87 -5.89
N GLN A 154 -1.97 -36.64 -6.61
CA GLN A 154 -1.58 -37.91 -7.23
C GLN A 154 -0.43 -37.75 -8.23
N LYS A 155 -0.24 -36.56 -8.80
CA LYS A 155 0.86 -36.26 -9.73
C LYS A 155 2.21 -36.09 -9.03
N ILE A 156 2.20 -35.97 -7.70
CA ILE A 156 3.37 -35.69 -6.85
C ILE A 156 3.63 -36.85 -5.89
N ASP A 157 2.58 -37.31 -5.20
CA ASP A 157 2.61 -38.42 -4.27
C ASP A 157 1.36 -39.28 -4.49
N ALA A 158 1.56 -40.50 -4.98
CA ALA A 158 0.48 -41.44 -5.31
C ALA A 158 -0.37 -41.84 -4.10
N ARG A 159 0.09 -41.56 -2.87
CA ARG A 159 -0.64 -41.85 -1.62
C ARG A 159 -1.63 -40.76 -1.24
N LYS A 160 -1.57 -39.59 -1.88
CA LYS A 160 -2.40 -38.42 -1.59
C LYS A 160 -3.36 -38.13 -2.76
N GLN A 161 -4.46 -37.43 -2.48
CA GLN A 161 -5.46 -37.05 -3.49
C GLN A 161 -5.94 -35.60 -3.27
N GLY A 162 -6.52 -35.01 -4.31
CA GLY A 162 -7.10 -33.67 -4.26
C GLY A 162 -6.12 -32.56 -4.63
N PRO A 163 -6.60 -31.32 -4.74
CA PRO A 163 -5.79 -30.20 -5.22
C PRO A 163 -4.74 -29.76 -4.19
N VAL A 164 -3.56 -29.38 -4.68
CA VAL A 164 -2.47 -28.78 -3.91
C VAL A 164 -1.81 -27.68 -4.72
N THR A 165 -1.57 -26.52 -4.08
CA THR A 165 -0.71 -25.49 -4.66
C THR A 165 0.75 -25.82 -4.36
N LEU A 166 1.58 -25.92 -5.41
CA LEU A 166 3.01 -26.12 -5.29
C LEU A 166 3.75 -24.82 -5.57
N LEU A 167 4.75 -24.53 -4.75
CA LEU A 167 5.78 -23.53 -5.04
C LEU A 167 7.07 -24.26 -5.43
N SER A 168 7.43 -24.19 -6.71
CA SER A 168 8.69 -24.74 -7.22
C SER A 168 9.77 -23.68 -7.24
N LEU A 169 10.94 -24.01 -6.69
CA LEU A 169 12.05 -23.09 -6.43
C LEU A 169 13.37 -23.70 -6.90
N LYS A 170 14.31 -22.86 -7.33
CA LYS A 170 15.70 -23.28 -7.57
C LYS A 170 16.39 -23.56 -6.25
N SER A 171 17.23 -24.60 -6.23
CA SER A 171 18.00 -24.98 -5.06
C SER A 171 19.29 -25.69 -5.47
N GLU A 172 20.35 -25.46 -4.71
CA GLU A 172 21.60 -26.24 -4.80
C GLU A 172 21.58 -27.48 -3.90
N GLN A 173 20.57 -27.60 -3.02
CA GLN A 173 20.45 -28.66 -2.01
C GLN A 173 19.32 -29.64 -2.34
N VAL A 174 19.09 -29.91 -3.64
CA VAL A 174 17.93 -30.70 -4.09
C VAL A 174 17.91 -32.10 -3.46
N ALA A 175 19.00 -32.85 -3.55
CA ALA A 175 19.07 -34.21 -3.01
C ALA A 175 18.80 -34.24 -1.51
N ALA A 176 19.49 -33.41 -0.73
CA ALA A 176 19.35 -33.35 0.73
C ALA A 176 17.90 -33.06 1.19
N LEU A 177 17.21 -32.12 0.53
CA LEU A 177 15.84 -31.74 0.88
C LEU A 177 14.82 -32.81 0.48
N VAL A 178 15.04 -33.48 -0.65
CA VAL A 178 14.17 -34.58 -1.11
C VAL A 178 14.38 -35.82 -0.23
N ASP A 179 15.62 -36.17 0.10
CA ASP A 179 15.95 -37.34 0.92
C ASP A 179 15.45 -37.19 2.36
N ALA A 180 15.50 -35.97 2.92
CA ALA A 180 14.89 -35.65 4.21
C ALA A 180 13.35 -35.57 4.17
N GLY A 181 12.70 -35.76 3.01
CA GLY A 181 11.26 -35.64 2.85
C GLY A 181 10.72 -34.22 3.08
N SER A 182 11.60 -33.21 3.07
CA SER A 182 11.27 -31.80 3.30
C SER A 182 10.77 -31.08 2.03
N ALA A 183 11.01 -31.64 0.85
CA ALA A 183 10.48 -31.12 -0.41
C ALA A 183 10.35 -32.26 -1.44
N TYR A 184 9.59 -32.02 -2.50
CA TYR A 184 9.52 -32.93 -3.65
C TYR A 184 10.50 -32.51 -4.75
N PRO A 185 10.91 -33.42 -5.65
CA PRO A 185 11.65 -33.05 -6.86
C PRO A 185 10.87 -32.03 -7.69
N GLY A 186 11.56 -31.09 -8.35
CA GLY A 186 10.94 -30.03 -9.14
C GLY A 186 9.88 -30.54 -10.13
N TYR A 187 8.63 -30.15 -9.92
CA TYR A 187 7.50 -30.52 -10.75
C TYR A 187 7.40 -29.64 -12.01
N HIS A 188 7.35 -30.27 -13.19
CA HIS A 188 7.53 -29.63 -14.52
C HIS A 188 8.85 -28.84 -14.70
N MET A 189 9.75 -28.90 -13.74
CA MET A 189 11.03 -28.19 -13.74
C MET A 189 12.20 -29.18 -13.76
N ASN A 190 13.41 -28.67 -13.96
CA ASN A 190 14.61 -29.51 -13.98
C ASN A 190 14.89 -30.06 -12.57
N LYS A 191 14.66 -31.36 -12.37
CA LYS A 191 14.82 -32.07 -11.09
C LYS A 191 16.23 -32.04 -10.50
N LYS A 192 17.25 -31.60 -11.24
CA LYS A 192 18.61 -31.42 -10.71
C LYS A 192 18.78 -30.08 -9.96
N TYR A 193 17.99 -29.07 -10.33
CA TYR A 193 18.17 -27.69 -9.88
C TYR A 193 16.93 -27.10 -9.22
N TRP A 194 15.81 -27.82 -9.22
CA TRP A 194 14.54 -27.35 -8.68
C TRP A 194 13.95 -28.34 -7.69
N ILE A 195 13.31 -27.79 -6.66
CA ILE A 195 12.49 -28.48 -5.67
C ILE A 195 11.07 -27.92 -5.71
N SER A 196 10.10 -28.66 -5.19
CA SER A 196 8.70 -28.25 -5.08
C SER A 196 8.21 -28.41 -3.65
N PHE A 197 7.79 -27.30 -3.03
CA PHE A 197 7.14 -27.28 -1.72
C PHE A 197 5.62 -27.30 -1.90
N PRO A 198 4.90 -28.19 -1.20
CA PRO A 198 3.46 -28.08 -1.08
C PRO A 198 3.09 -26.94 -0.14
N LEU A 199 2.15 -26.08 -0.55
CA LEU A 199 1.59 -25.01 0.28
C LEU A 199 0.31 -25.51 0.96
N ASP A 200 0.47 -26.58 1.74
CA ASP A 200 -0.58 -27.32 2.46
C ASP A 200 -0.49 -27.16 3.99
N GLY A 201 0.40 -26.28 4.47
CA GLY A 201 0.67 -26.06 5.89
C GLY A 201 1.71 -26.99 6.51
N SER A 202 2.30 -27.93 5.75
CA SER A 202 3.36 -28.82 6.26
C SER A 202 4.68 -28.11 6.58
N HIS A 203 4.93 -26.96 5.95
CA HIS A 203 6.06 -26.09 6.21
C HIS A 203 5.59 -24.71 6.66
N SER A 204 6.33 -24.07 7.56
CA SER A 204 6.05 -22.69 7.95
C SER A 204 6.34 -21.71 6.81
N LEU A 205 5.66 -20.56 6.81
CA LEU A 205 5.94 -19.49 5.84
C LEU A 205 7.39 -19.02 5.92
N GLU A 206 7.98 -18.97 7.12
CA GLU A 206 9.37 -18.56 7.32
C GLU A 206 10.36 -19.50 6.62
N GLU A 207 10.14 -20.81 6.71
CA GLU A 207 10.96 -21.81 6.01
C GLU A 207 10.83 -21.68 4.49
N ILE A 208 9.60 -21.57 3.99
CA ILE A 208 9.34 -21.40 2.55
C ILE A 208 10.01 -20.13 2.03
N LEU A 209 9.91 -19.02 2.77
CA LEU A 209 10.54 -17.74 2.45
C LEU A 209 12.07 -17.86 2.36
N LYS A 210 12.71 -18.59 3.29
CA LYS A 210 14.17 -18.83 3.25
C LYS A 210 14.59 -19.51 1.94
N HIS A 211 13.81 -20.48 1.45
CA HIS A 211 14.10 -21.15 0.18
C HIS A 211 13.81 -20.27 -1.03
N LEU A 212 12.72 -19.50 -1.01
CA LEU A 212 12.36 -18.58 -2.09
C LEU A 212 13.45 -17.50 -2.28
N VAL A 213 13.94 -16.94 -1.18
CA VAL A 213 15.08 -16.01 -1.15
C VAL A 213 16.34 -16.62 -1.76
N LYS A 214 16.71 -17.84 -1.36
CA LYS A 214 17.87 -18.54 -1.93
C LYS A 214 17.70 -18.76 -3.44
N SER A 215 16.50 -19.16 -3.87
CA SER A 215 16.18 -19.33 -5.29
C SER A 215 16.36 -18.04 -6.09
N TYR A 216 15.95 -16.90 -5.54
CA TYR A 216 16.19 -15.58 -6.12
C TYR A 216 17.69 -15.26 -6.20
N GLN A 217 18.47 -15.54 -5.15
CA GLN A 217 19.92 -15.33 -5.16
C GLN A 217 20.64 -16.15 -6.24
N LEU A 218 20.20 -17.39 -6.46
CA LEU A 218 20.78 -18.28 -7.48
C LEU A 218 20.61 -17.78 -8.92
N ILE A 219 19.69 -16.87 -9.18
CA ILE A 219 19.53 -16.27 -10.51
C ILE A 219 20.26 -14.92 -10.64
N GLY A 220 21.16 -14.61 -9.71
CA GLY A 220 21.84 -13.33 -9.64
C GLY A 220 20.98 -12.23 -9.03
N GLY A 221 19.90 -12.60 -8.33
CA GLY A 221 19.11 -11.67 -7.54
C GLY A 221 19.91 -11.25 -6.31
N ASP A 222 20.29 -9.99 -6.23
CA ASP A 222 21.01 -9.50 -5.08
C ASP A 222 20.03 -9.00 -4.02
N LEU A 223 20.14 -9.53 -2.80
CA LEU A 223 19.40 -9.06 -1.62
C LEU A 223 20.26 -8.14 -0.73
N THR A 224 21.53 -7.93 -1.05
CA THR A 224 22.35 -6.83 -0.49
C THR A 224 22.02 -5.51 -1.19
N LEU A 225 21.64 -5.58 -2.47
CA LEU A 225 20.68 -4.68 -3.13
C LEU A 225 19.26 -5.09 -2.75
N GLU A 226 19.02 -5.30 -1.46
CA GLU A 226 17.69 -5.18 -0.89
C GLU A 226 17.10 -3.92 -1.55
N ARG A 227 15.85 -4.00 -2.01
CA ARG A 227 15.02 -2.81 -1.99
C ARG A 227 14.86 -2.50 -0.50
N LYS A 228 15.92 -1.99 0.12
CA LYS A 228 15.93 -1.41 1.45
C LYS A 228 14.81 -0.42 1.34
N MET A 229 13.68 -0.69 1.98
CA MET A 229 12.52 0.18 1.91
C MET A 229 13.01 1.49 2.50
N MET A 230 13.44 2.40 1.64
CA MET A 230 13.94 3.69 2.06
C MET A 230 12.78 4.37 2.75
N LYS A 231 12.83 4.43 4.07
CA LYS A 231 11.80 5.13 4.83
C LYS A 231 12.11 6.61 4.75
N ILE A 232 11.14 7.40 4.30
CA ILE A 232 11.27 8.85 4.33
C ILE A 232 10.45 9.38 5.50
N LEU A 233 11.10 10.08 6.43
CA LEU A 233 10.44 10.56 7.64
C LEU A 233 10.03 12.03 7.52
N LEU A 234 8.76 12.31 7.78
CA LEU A 234 8.16 13.64 7.81
C LEU A 234 7.70 13.97 9.23
N PRO A 235 7.87 15.21 9.71
CA PRO A 235 7.31 15.64 10.99
C PRO A 235 5.82 15.99 10.85
N THR A 236 5.10 16.01 11.96
CA THR A 236 3.80 16.70 12.02
C THR A 236 3.96 18.22 11.81
N ALA A 237 2.86 18.92 11.59
CA ALA A 237 2.84 20.38 11.52
C ALA A 237 1.86 20.97 12.55
N LYS A 238 2.17 22.17 13.04
CA LYS A 238 1.30 22.92 13.96
C LYS A 238 0.05 23.50 13.30
N GLU A 239 0.09 23.66 11.98
CA GLU A 239 -1.04 24.14 11.19
C GLU A 239 -1.74 22.95 10.54
N LEU A 240 -3.06 22.94 10.59
CA LEU A 240 -3.92 21.87 10.07
C LEU A 240 -4.76 22.37 8.88
N ASP A 241 -5.19 21.44 8.04
CA ASP A 241 -6.13 21.65 6.94
C ASP A 241 -7.39 20.82 7.18
N LEU A 242 -8.36 21.48 7.81
CA LEU A 242 -9.65 20.91 8.21
C LEU A 242 -10.72 21.00 7.11
N LYS A 243 -10.37 21.45 5.90
CA LYS A 243 -11.30 21.52 4.77
C LYS A 243 -11.43 20.17 4.09
N GLY A 244 -12.54 19.95 3.39
CA GLY A 244 -12.76 18.76 2.57
C GLY A 244 -13.32 17.59 3.37
N THR A 245 -13.12 16.38 2.84
CA THR A 245 -13.74 15.15 3.35
C THR A 245 -12.88 14.52 4.45
N PHE A 246 -13.54 14.13 5.53
CA PHE A 246 -12.98 13.29 6.59
C PHE A 246 -13.32 11.82 6.32
N VAL A 247 -12.46 10.92 6.80
CA VAL A 247 -12.61 9.47 6.71
C VAL A 247 -12.71 8.86 8.10
N SER A 248 -13.25 7.65 8.18
CA SER A 248 -13.14 6.85 9.39
C SER A 248 -11.69 6.43 9.59
N GLY A 249 -11.18 6.59 10.80
CA GLY A 249 -9.85 6.16 11.20
C GLY A 249 -9.91 4.99 12.16
N GLU A 250 -8.81 4.26 12.25
CA GLU A 250 -8.62 3.28 13.31
C GLU A 250 -8.44 4.00 14.66
N PRO A 251 -8.85 3.38 15.78
CA PRO A 251 -8.53 3.89 17.11
C PRO A 251 -7.03 4.09 17.32
N LEU A 252 -6.67 4.98 18.26
CA LEU A 252 -5.27 5.11 18.68
C LEU A 252 -4.71 3.75 19.12
N SER A 253 -3.43 3.51 18.80
CA SER A 253 -2.69 2.36 19.32
C SER A 253 -2.68 2.37 20.86
N PRO A 254 -2.41 1.24 21.53
CA PRO A 254 -2.33 1.22 22.99
C PRO A 254 -1.39 2.29 23.57
N ALA A 255 -0.22 2.49 22.94
CA ALA A 255 0.71 3.55 23.35
C ALA A 255 0.13 4.97 23.12
N GLY A 256 -0.58 5.18 22.01
CA GLY A 256 -1.27 6.45 21.75
C GLY A 256 -2.41 6.72 22.74
N GLN A 257 -3.11 5.67 23.19
CA GLN A 257 -4.13 5.77 24.24
C GLN A 257 -3.50 6.16 25.58
N THR A 258 -2.34 5.60 25.94
CA THR A 258 -1.60 6.02 27.16
C THR A 258 -1.21 7.49 27.10
N VAL A 259 -0.78 7.99 25.94
CA VAL A 259 -0.49 9.43 25.75
C VAL A 259 -1.76 10.28 25.86
N LEU A 260 -2.87 9.84 25.26
CA LEU A 260 -4.16 10.51 25.33
C LEU A 260 -4.66 10.61 26.78
N GLN A 261 -4.49 9.54 27.56
CA GLN A 261 -4.83 9.50 28.98
C GLN A 261 -3.94 10.45 29.78
N ALA A 262 -2.63 10.50 29.53
CA ALA A 262 -1.75 11.45 30.21
C ALA A 262 -2.14 12.93 29.98
N LEU A 263 -2.77 13.23 28.83
CA LEU A 263 -3.29 14.56 28.53
C LEU A 263 -4.60 14.90 29.27
N GLU A 264 -5.28 13.93 29.88
CA GLU A 264 -6.47 14.18 30.72
C GLU A 264 -6.12 14.95 32.00
N GLU A 265 -4.91 14.79 32.49
CA GLU A 265 -4.40 15.47 33.69
C GLU A 265 -4.01 16.95 33.42
N VAL A 266 -4.15 17.43 32.17
CA VAL A 266 -3.83 18.82 31.82
C VAL A 266 -4.98 19.74 32.20
N GLU A 267 -4.79 20.50 33.29
CA GLU A 267 -5.79 21.47 33.77
C GLU A 267 -5.83 22.77 32.96
N ASN A 268 -4.68 23.27 32.49
CA ASN A 268 -4.58 24.55 31.79
C ASN A 268 -3.88 24.41 30.43
N TRP A 269 -4.68 24.20 29.39
CA TRP A 269 -4.24 24.00 28.01
C TRP A 269 -3.44 25.17 27.43
N SER A 270 -3.85 26.40 27.75
CA SER A 270 -3.20 27.64 27.30
C SER A 270 -1.74 27.71 27.76
N THR A 271 -1.51 27.49 29.05
CA THR A 271 -0.17 27.46 29.64
C THR A 271 0.63 26.25 29.18
N PHE A 272 0.00 25.07 29.14
CA PHE A 272 0.64 23.81 28.79
C PHE A 272 1.18 23.80 27.35
N PHE A 273 0.36 24.22 26.37
CA PHE A 273 0.77 24.30 24.97
C PHE A 273 1.40 25.65 24.57
N LYS A 274 1.45 26.61 25.50
CA LYS A 274 1.88 28.01 25.24
C LYS A 274 1.08 28.64 24.09
N LEU A 275 -0.23 28.47 24.14
CA LEU A 275 -1.19 28.98 23.16
C LEU A 275 -1.94 30.20 23.70
N LYS A 276 -2.60 30.93 22.80
CA LYS A 276 -3.65 31.87 23.21
C LYS A 276 -4.90 31.08 23.59
N GLU A 277 -5.74 31.65 24.46
CA GLU A 277 -6.95 30.99 24.98
C GLU A 277 -7.87 30.42 23.89
N ASP A 278 -8.09 31.15 22.80
CA ASP A 278 -8.91 30.71 21.67
C ASP A 278 -8.34 29.44 21.01
N LYS A 279 -7.02 29.41 20.82
CA LYS A 279 -6.33 28.26 20.24
C LYS A 279 -6.16 27.10 21.21
N ALA A 280 -6.06 27.39 22.50
CA ALA A 280 -6.00 26.37 23.54
C ALA A 280 -7.33 25.62 23.64
N ARG A 281 -8.45 26.36 23.61
CA ARG A 281 -9.80 25.79 23.61
C ARG A 281 -10.07 24.93 22.37
N GLU A 282 -9.67 25.40 21.18
CA GLU A 282 -9.77 24.61 19.95
C GLU A 282 -9.00 23.28 20.06
N GLU A 283 -7.81 23.32 20.68
CA GLU A 283 -7.01 22.12 20.90
C GLU A 283 -7.63 21.17 21.92
N GLU A 284 -8.16 21.70 23.02
CA GLU A 284 -8.91 20.92 24.02
C GLU A 284 -10.12 20.22 23.39
N GLU A 285 -10.88 20.91 22.53
CA GLU A 285 -12.02 20.34 21.80
C GLU A 285 -11.59 19.18 20.89
N HIS A 286 -10.44 19.29 20.21
CA HIS A 286 -9.89 18.20 19.40
C HIS A 286 -9.55 16.95 20.23
N PHE A 287 -8.87 17.12 21.36
CA PHE A 287 -8.53 16.00 22.24
C PHE A 287 -9.75 15.41 22.93
N GLN A 288 -10.75 16.23 23.27
CA GLN A 288 -12.00 15.73 23.83
C GLN A 288 -12.76 14.88 22.81
N ALA A 289 -12.83 15.30 21.54
CA ALA A 289 -13.45 14.51 20.48
C ALA A 289 -12.75 13.14 20.31
N LEU A 290 -11.43 13.09 20.45
CA LEU A 290 -10.64 11.85 20.45
C LEU A 290 -11.03 10.93 21.61
N ARG A 291 -11.14 11.46 22.82
CA ARG A 291 -11.49 10.69 24.04
C ARG A 291 -12.85 10.02 23.94
N VAL A 292 -13.85 10.75 23.44
CA VAL A 292 -15.22 10.24 23.33
C VAL A 292 -15.47 9.43 22.06
N GLY A 293 -14.43 9.19 21.24
CA GLY A 293 -14.52 8.41 20.00
C GLY A 293 -15.32 9.11 18.89
N GLN A 294 -15.45 10.43 18.94
CA GLN A 294 -16.19 11.24 17.96
C GLN A 294 -15.26 12.02 17.01
N ALA A 295 -13.94 11.90 17.20
CA ALA A 295 -12.98 12.57 16.34
C ALA A 295 -13.07 12.07 14.90
N GLN A 296 -13.36 12.99 14.00
CA GLN A 296 -13.20 12.75 12.57
C GLN A 296 -11.73 12.72 12.22
N THR A 297 -11.35 11.87 11.27
CA THR A 297 -9.94 11.70 10.88
C THR A 297 -9.71 12.03 9.41
N LYS A 298 -8.47 12.34 9.06
CA LYS A 298 -8.05 12.64 7.69
C LYS A 298 -6.66 12.07 7.48
N PRO A 299 -6.31 11.53 6.29
CA PRO A 299 -4.96 11.05 6.03
C PRO A 299 -3.92 12.10 6.43
N ALA A 300 -2.87 11.72 7.14
CA ALA A 300 -1.90 12.67 7.70
C ALA A 300 -1.27 13.57 6.61
N LEU A 301 -1.03 13.03 5.41
CA LEU A 301 -0.61 13.78 4.22
C LEU A 301 -1.49 15.01 3.95
N GLN A 302 -2.81 14.88 4.13
CA GLN A 302 -3.79 15.92 3.83
C GLN A 302 -4.19 16.75 5.05
N LEU A 303 -4.00 16.22 6.27
CA LEU A 303 -4.33 16.91 7.51
C LEU A 303 -3.33 18.02 7.84
N PHE A 304 -2.03 17.77 7.70
CA PHE A 304 -1.01 18.75 8.10
C PHE A 304 -0.75 19.80 7.00
N ASN A 305 -0.58 21.07 7.40
CA ASN A 305 -0.53 22.23 6.51
C ASN A 305 0.58 23.25 6.83
N GLY A 306 1.72 22.77 7.30
CA GLY A 306 2.91 23.60 7.53
C GLY A 306 3.63 24.01 6.24
N LEU A 307 4.65 24.87 6.36
CA LEU A 307 5.48 25.34 5.24
C LEU A 307 6.05 24.21 4.34
N MET A 308 6.33 23.04 4.91
CA MET A 308 6.77 21.85 4.17
C MET A 308 5.62 21.27 3.34
N TYR A 309 4.49 20.98 3.99
CA TYR A 309 3.29 20.37 3.38
C TYR A 309 2.68 21.24 2.27
N ARG A 310 2.79 22.56 2.35
CA ARG A 310 2.34 23.49 1.29
C ARG A 310 3.12 23.37 -0.02
N GLN A 311 4.26 22.67 -0.02
CA GLN A 311 5.03 22.42 -1.24
C GLN A 311 4.68 21.07 -1.89
N ILE A 312 3.78 20.30 -1.27
CA ILE A 312 3.39 18.96 -1.69
C ILE A 312 2.02 19.03 -2.37
N ASP A 313 1.84 18.35 -3.48
CA ASP A 313 0.52 18.05 -4.02
C ASP A 313 -0.14 16.95 -3.18
N ARG A 314 -0.89 17.39 -2.16
CA ARG A 314 -1.57 16.52 -1.19
C ARG A 314 -2.83 15.86 -1.77
N THR A 315 -3.16 16.06 -3.04
CA THR A 315 -4.34 15.44 -3.68
C THR A 315 -4.05 14.02 -4.20
N GLN A 316 -2.79 13.69 -4.47
CA GLN A 316 -2.38 12.41 -5.07
C GLN A 316 -2.23 11.28 -4.03
N VAL A 317 -3.25 11.03 -3.21
CA VAL A 317 -3.20 10.02 -2.14
C VAL A 317 -3.02 8.59 -2.67
N ASP A 318 -3.47 8.30 -3.89
CA ASP A 318 -3.36 6.97 -4.52
C ASP A 318 -1.95 6.70 -5.10
N ASN A 319 -1.03 7.67 -5.03
CA ASN A 319 0.33 7.48 -5.53
C ASN A 319 1.09 6.46 -4.65
N PRO A 320 1.57 5.33 -5.21
CA PRO A 320 2.24 4.28 -4.44
C PRO A 320 3.56 4.74 -3.80
N PHE A 321 4.12 5.88 -4.22
CA PHE A 321 5.26 6.52 -3.56
C PHE A 321 5.00 6.78 -2.07
N TRP A 322 3.76 7.06 -1.66
CA TRP A 322 3.47 7.36 -0.27
C TRP A 322 3.66 6.14 0.67
N ASN A 323 3.71 4.91 0.14
CA ASN A 323 3.91 3.69 0.93
C ASN A 323 5.28 3.60 1.62
N GLN A 324 6.26 4.37 1.15
CA GLN A 324 7.60 4.46 1.76
C GLN A 324 7.76 5.69 2.66
N VAL A 325 6.72 6.52 2.81
CA VAL A 325 6.76 7.76 3.59
C VAL A 325 6.05 7.56 4.91
N TRP A 326 6.71 7.96 5.99
CA TRP A 326 6.26 7.80 7.36
C TRP A 326 6.20 9.15 8.06
N ILE A 327 5.21 9.33 8.91
CA ILE A 327 5.05 10.52 9.74
C ILE A 327 5.43 10.23 11.19
N THR A 328 6.18 11.15 11.79
CA THR A 328 6.55 11.11 13.21
C THR A 328 5.60 11.99 14.01
N SER A 329 4.57 11.38 14.62
CA SER A 329 3.60 12.05 15.49
C SER A 329 3.85 11.71 16.95
N SER A 330 3.82 12.71 17.83
CA SER A 330 3.95 12.49 19.27
C SER A 330 2.66 11.97 19.93
N LEU A 331 1.57 11.81 19.17
CA LEU A 331 0.32 11.19 19.62
C LEU A 331 0.09 9.81 18.97
N TYR A 332 0.37 9.68 17.67
CA TYR A 332 0.13 8.45 16.89
C TYR A 332 1.37 7.55 16.77
N GLY A 333 2.54 8.03 17.17
CA GLY A 333 3.80 7.33 16.96
C GLY A 333 4.42 7.58 15.58
N CYS A 334 5.32 6.69 15.17
CA CYS A 334 5.87 6.67 13.81
C CYS A 334 5.06 5.72 12.93
N VAL A 335 4.24 6.25 12.03
CA VAL A 335 3.26 5.50 11.24
C VAL A 335 3.29 5.90 9.75
N PRO A 336 2.71 5.11 8.82
CA PRO A 336 2.62 5.50 7.42
C PRO A 336 1.93 6.86 7.20
N ILE A 337 2.37 7.64 6.21
CA ILE A 337 1.87 9.02 5.97
C ILE A 337 0.38 9.09 5.59
N LEU A 338 -0.18 7.99 5.09
CA LEU A 338 -1.60 7.90 4.73
C LEU A 338 -2.50 7.45 5.88
N THR A 339 -1.94 7.13 7.05
CA THR A 339 -2.71 6.81 8.25
C THR A 339 -3.68 7.96 8.56
N PRO A 340 -5.00 7.70 8.66
CA PRO A 340 -5.96 8.71 9.09
C PRO A 340 -5.66 9.16 10.52
N MET A 341 -5.56 10.47 10.73
CA MET A 341 -5.33 11.08 12.03
C MET A 341 -6.44 12.08 12.33
N ALA A 342 -6.87 12.13 13.58
CA ALA A 342 -7.67 13.24 14.08
C ALA A 342 -6.84 14.54 14.11
N PRO A 343 -7.47 15.71 13.94
CA PRO A 343 -6.86 17.00 14.24
C PRO A 343 -6.22 16.98 15.63
N HIS A 344 -4.96 17.39 15.73
CA HIS A 344 -4.26 17.57 17.01
C HIS A 344 -2.99 18.38 16.82
N ARG A 345 -2.52 19.00 17.90
CA ARG A 345 -1.23 19.66 18.05
C ARG A 345 -0.58 19.16 19.32
N LEU A 346 0.28 18.16 19.17
CA LEU A 346 1.18 17.70 20.21
C LEU A 346 2.60 17.74 19.66
N ASP A 347 3.55 18.17 20.49
CA ASP A 347 4.96 18.31 20.15
C ASP A 347 5.80 17.67 21.25
N PHE A 348 7.01 17.19 20.95
CA PHE A 348 7.86 16.49 21.93
C PHE A 348 8.42 17.42 23.02
N GLN A 349 8.33 18.75 22.82
CA GLN A 349 8.77 19.77 23.77
C GLN A 349 7.74 20.13 24.86
N VAL A 350 6.50 19.65 24.78
CA VAL A 350 5.52 19.92 25.84
C VAL A 350 5.94 19.18 27.13
N PRO A 351 5.68 19.74 28.31
CA PRO A 351 6.05 19.11 29.58
C PRO A 351 5.09 17.97 29.97
N LEU A 352 4.78 17.06 29.03
CA LEU A 352 3.95 15.87 29.28
C LEU A 352 4.81 14.74 29.83
N GLN A 353 4.35 14.15 30.95
CA GLN A 353 4.89 12.91 31.49
C GLN A 353 3.92 11.78 31.19
N VAL A 354 4.42 10.68 30.64
CA VAL A 354 3.65 9.47 30.34
C VAL A 354 4.32 8.34 31.10
N GLU A 355 3.60 7.73 32.04
CA GLU A 355 4.14 6.69 32.93
C GLU A 355 5.43 7.13 33.68
N GLY A 356 5.48 8.41 34.07
CA GLY A 356 6.64 8.99 34.77
C GLY A 356 7.87 9.26 33.89
N GLN A 357 7.73 9.13 32.56
CA GLN A 357 8.78 9.43 31.59
C GLN A 357 8.41 10.63 30.73
N SER A 358 9.41 11.34 30.20
CA SER A 358 9.13 12.34 29.17
C SER A 358 8.52 11.69 27.93
N LEU A 359 7.66 12.42 27.20
CA LEU A 359 7.04 11.93 25.97
C LEU A 359 8.04 11.35 24.96
N THR A 360 9.24 11.95 24.87
CA THR A 360 10.33 11.48 24.01
C THR A 360 10.88 10.12 24.47
N GLN A 361 11.04 9.90 25.78
CA GLN A 361 11.53 8.64 26.33
C GLN A 361 10.50 7.52 26.18
N PHE A 362 9.25 7.82 26.50
CA PHE A 362 8.12 6.90 26.33
C PHE A 362 8.02 6.38 24.89
N TRP A 363 8.10 7.28 23.91
CA TRP A 363 7.95 6.90 22.49
C TRP A 363 9.17 6.22 21.88
N ARG A 364 10.39 6.44 22.40
CA ARG A 364 11.65 5.93 21.83
C ARG A 364 11.59 4.45 21.41
N PRO A 365 11.22 3.48 22.28
CA PRO A 365 11.17 2.08 21.88
C PRO A 365 10.19 1.81 20.73
N HIS A 366 9.04 2.49 20.69
CA HIS A 366 8.05 2.34 19.63
C HIS A 366 8.55 2.92 18.29
N PHE A 367 9.22 4.07 18.34
CA PHE A 367 9.79 4.73 17.16
C PHE A 367 10.94 3.92 16.57
N ASP A 368 11.83 3.41 17.43
CA ASP A 368 12.94 2.57 16.98
C ASP A 368 12.44 1.26 16.35
N ALA A 369 11.42 0.64 16.95
CA ALA A 369 10.79 -0.57 16.40
C ALA A 369 10.09 -0.33 15.05
N ALA A 370 9.44 0.83 14.87
CA ALA A 370 8.76 1.18 13.61
C ALA A 370 9.74 1.33 12.43
N ILE A 371 10.96 1.81 12.70
CA ILE A 371 11.99 2.03 11.68
C ILE A 371 12.82 0.78 11.43
N GLY A 372 13.22 0.05 12.49
CA GLY A 372 14.11 -1.09 12.37
C GLY A 372 15.50 -0.68 11.87
N SER A 373 16.06 -1.47 10.95
CA SER A 373 17.42 -1.28 10.39
C SER A 373 17.46 -0.75 8.96
N ASP A 374 16.30 -0.31 8.43
CA ASP A 374 16.18 0.24 7.09
C ASP A 374 16.97 1.56 6.95
N PRO A 375 17.52 1.90 5.76
CA PRO A 375 18.02 3.24 5.48
C PRO A 375 16.89 4.24 5.54
N VAL A 376 17.19 5.38 6.13
CA VAL A 376 16.20 6.43 6.36
C VAL A 376 16.65 7.71 5.69
N LEU A 377 15.78 8.31 4.90
CA LEU A 377 15.88 9.72 4.54
C LEU A 377 15.12 10.55 5.58
N SER A 378 15.85 11.21 6.48
CA SER A 378 15.24 12.07 7.47
C SER A 378 14.97 13.46 6.90
N LEU A 379 13.69 13.82 6.76
CA LEU A 379 13.24 15.20 6.51
C LEU A 379 12.76 15.88 7.81
N LEU A 380 13.13 15.31 8.97
CA LEU A 380 12.77 15.80 10.29
C LEU A 380 13.64 16.98 10.73
N SER A 381 13.15 17.79 11.68
CA SER A 381 14.03 18.71 12.42
C SER A 381 14.88 17.91 13.41
N SER A 382 15.97 18.51 13.89
CA SER A 382 16.82 17.90 14.92
C SER A 382 16.04 17.53 16.18
N GLU A 383 15.01 18.30 16.52
CA GLU A 383 14.08 18.05 17.63
C GLU A 383 13.28 16.76 17.42
N PHE A 384 12.62 16.63 16.26
CA PHE A 384 11.82 15.44 15.95
C PHE A 384 12.67 14.18 15.82
N GLU A 385 13.96 14.31 15.49
CA GLU A 385 14.86 13.16 15.48
C GLU A 385 15.20 12.65 16.89
N GLN A 386 15.14 13.48 17.94
CA GLN A 386 15.60 13.10 19.28
C GLN A 386 14.80 11.97 19.92
N VAL A 387 13.57 11.72 19.45
CA VAL A 387 12.77 10.57 19.86
C VAL A 387 13.44 9.24 19.52
N PHE A 388 14.16 9.16 18.40
CA PHE A 388 14.88 7.96 17.99
C PHE A 388 16.19 7.79 18.76
N SER A 389 16.54 6.55 19.11
CA SER A 389 17.84 6.25 19.72
C SER A 389 19.01 6.70 18.84
N LYS A 390 20.18 6.86 19.47
CA LYS A 390 21.40 7.22 18.74
C LYS A 390 21.71 6.19 17.67
N GLU A 391 21.57 4.90 17.98
CA GLU A 391 21.81 3.78 17.07
C GLU A 391 20.91 3.85 15.83
N VAL A 392 19.61 4.05 16.00
CA VAL A 392 18.69 4.19 14.86
C VAL A 392 19.01 5.44 14.04
N ARG A 393 19.33 6.57 14.69
CA ARG A 393 19.71 7.81 14.01
C ARG A 393 21.00 7.73 13.21
N GLU A 394 21.85 6.74 13.47
CA GLU A 394 23.02 6.47 12.63
C GLU A 394 22.60 5.96 11.24
N ASN A 395 21.41 5.39 11.06
CA ASN A 395 20.93 4.97 9.75
C ASN A 395 20.33 6.11 8.91
N PHE A 396 20.31 7.34 9.45
CA PHE A 396 19.64 8.47 8.80
C PHE A 396 20.61 9.22 7.88
N ILE A 397 20.19 9.39 6.62
CA ILE A 397 20.71 10.39 5.70
C ILE A 397 19.88 11.66 5.87
N ARG A 398 20.56 12.79 6.06
CA ARG A 398 19.96 14.10 6.29
C ARG A 398 20.28 15.03 5.13
N ILE A 399 19.29 15.82 4.71
CA ILE A 399 19.49 16.85 3.69
C ILE A 399 19.33 18.23 4.32
N GLN A 400 20.34 19.08 4.13
CA GLN A 400 20.29 20.49 4.50
C GLN A 400 20.19 21.36 3.26
N PHE A 401 19.23 22.26 3.25
CA PHE A 401 19.03 23.24 2.18
C PHE A 401 19.63 24.58 2.59
N LYS A 402 20.53 25.11 1.74
CA LYS A 402 21.19 26.41 1.94
C LYS A 402 21.01 27.30 0.72
N GLU A 403 20.89 28.60 0.94
CA GLU A 403 20.93 29.59 -0.14
C GLU A 403 22.27 30.32 -0.12
N ASN A 404 22.89 30.45 -1.29
CA ASN A 404 24.04 31.30 -1.48
C ASN A 404 23.57 32.69 -1.85
N LYS A 405 23.88 33.69 -1.02
CA LYS A 405 23.58 35.10 -1.29
C LYS A 405 24.88 35.90 -1.25
N GLY A 406 25.44 36.18 -2.42
CA GLY A 406 26.69 36.95 -2.56
C GLY A 406 27.91 36.25 -1.95
N GLY A 407 28.01 34.92 -2.10
CA GLY A 407 29.13 34.12 -1.59
C GLY A 407 28.96 33.65 -0.12
N VAL A 408 27.89 34.06 0.56
CA VAL A 408 27.59 33.63 1.94
C VAL A 408 26.45 32.62 1.93
N LEU A 409 26.74 31.40 2.40
CA LEU A 409 25.74 30.35 2.58
C LEU A 409 24.89 30.60 3.82
N LYS A 410 23.57 30.68 3.63
CA LYS A 410 22.61 30.85 4.72
C LYS A 410 21.70 29.64 4.86
N THR A 411 21.55 29.17 6.10
CA THR A 411 20.54 28.18 6.48
C THR A 411 19.48 28.88 7.31
N HIS A 412 18.28 29.06 6.75
CA HIS A 412 17.13 29.58 7.49
C HIS A 412 16.06 28.50 7.67
N SER A 413 15.35 28.51 8.80
CA SER A 413 14.30 27.54 9.10
C SER A 413 13.20 27.48 8.03
N THR A 414 12.85 28.62 7.43
CA THR A 414 11.90 28.70 6.31
C THR A 414 12.42 27.99 5.05
N ILE A 415 13.69 28.20 4.70
CA ILE A 415 14.34 27.56 3.56
C ILE A 415 14.38 26.05 3.76
N SER A 416 14.80 25.60 4.95
CA SER A 416 14.86 24.18 5.28
C SER A 416 13.49 23.50 5.20
N LYS A 417 12.45 24.11 5.77
CA LYS A 417 11.08 23.55 5.74
C LYS A 417 10.53 23.46 4.31
N LYS A 418 10.69 24.52 3.52
CA LYS A 418 10.25 24.51 2.10
C LYS A 418 11.06 23.54 1.26
N GLY A 419 12.39 23.53 1.41
CA GLY A 419 13.29 22.62 0.69
C GLY A 419 12.95 21.15 0.90
N ARG A 420 12.64 20.75 2.13
CA ARG A 420 12.16 19.38 2.44
C ARG A 420 10.85 19.05 1.73
N GLY A 421 9.92 19.99 1.69
CA GLY A 421 8.65 19.86 0.99
C GLY A 421 8.83 19.70 -0.53
N LEU A 422 9.72 20.51 -1.10
CA LEU A 422 10.07 20.46 -2.53
C LEU A 422 10.78 19.14 -2.89
N LEU A 423 11.65 18.64 -2.01
CA LEU A 423 12.31 17.35 -2.20
C LEU A 423 11.31 16.19 -2.19
N ILE A 424 10.42 16.13 -1.19
CA ILE A 424 9.45 15.03 -1.13
C ILE A 424 8.47 15.08 -2.31
N GLN A 425 8.06 16.28 -2.74
CA GLN A 425 7.26 16.45 -3.95
C GLN A 425 8.01 15.94 -5.20
N SER A 426 9.27 16.32 -5.36
CA SER A 426 10.10 15.87 -6.49
C SER A 426 10.27 14.34 -6.51
N LEU A 427 10.38 13.72 -5.34
CA LEU A 427 10.45 12.27 -5.20
C LEU A 427 9.11 11.58 -5.49
N ALA A 428 7.97 12.19 -5.15
CA ALA A 428 6.65 11.68 -5.48
C ALA A 428 6.38 11.70 -7.00
N GLU A 429 6.86 12.74 -7.69
CA GLU A 429 6.75 12.86 -9.15
C GLU A 429 7.70 11.94 -9.90
N LYS A 430 8.94 11.83 -9.41
CA LYS A 430 10.00 11.01 -10.01
C LYS A 430 10.72 10.24 -8.90
N PRO A 431 10.24 9.05 -8.52
CA PRO A 431 10.89 8.24 -7.50
C PRO A 431 12.36 7.95 -7.85
N VAL A 432 13.17 7.74 -6.82
CA VAL A 432 14.53 7.20 -6.93
C VAL A 432 14.52 5.75 -6.51
N HIS A 433 15.40 4.93 -7.08
CA HIS A 433 15.64 3.57 -6.62
C HIS A 433 16.72 3.52 -5.55
N ASP A 434 17.70 4.42 -5.63
CA ASP A 434 18.78 4.61 -4.65
C ASP A 434 18.84 6.07 -4.17
N LEU A 435 19.11 6.27 -2.88
CA LEU A 435 19.32 7.60 -2.29
C LEU A 435 20.48 8.34 -2.94
N GLU A 436 21.52 7.64 -3.37
CA GLU A 436 22.67 8.25 -4.04
C GLU A 436 22.28 8.98 -5.34
N GLU A 437 21.19 8.58 -6.00
CA GLU A 437 20.65 9.30 -7.17
C GLU A 437 20.24 10.75 -6.84
N LEU A 438 19.93 11.06 -5.57
CA LEU A 438 19.61 12.43 -5.17
C LEU A 438 20.79 13.38 -5.38
N LYS A 439 22.03 12.89 -5.29
CA LYS A 439 23.24 13.71 -5.46
C LYS A 439 23.40 14.26 -6.88
N THR A 440 22.76 13.66 -7.87
CA THR A 440 22.79 14.14 -9.27
C THR A 440 21.57 14.96 -9.65
N ARG A 441 20.61 15.15 -8.73
CA ARG A 441 19.36 15.85 -9.01
C ARG A 441 19.40 17.31 -8.58
N THR A 442 18.76 18.16 -9.37
CA THR A 442 18.44 19.54 -8.98
C THR A 442 17.00 19.62 -8.52
N ILE A 443 16.77 20.08 -7.29
CA ILE A 443 15.46 20.16 -6.65
C ILE A 443 15.09 21.64 -6.51
N ALA A 444 14.21 22.16 -7.37
CA ALA A 444 13.77 23.56 -7.32
C ALA A 444 14.92 24.59 -7.22
N GLY A 445 15.99 24.34 -7.99
CA GLY A 445 17.21 25.15 -8.02
C GLY A 445 18.27 24.80 -6.98
N PHE A 446 17.97 23.89 -6.04
CA PHE A 446 18.96 23.36 -5.11
C PHE A 446 19.72 22.19 -5.73
N ALA A 447 21.04 22.27 -5.78
CA ALA A 447 21.93 21.23 -6.27
C ALA A 447 22.85 20.72 -5.16
N TYR A 448 23.15 19.42 -5.16
CA TYR A 448 24.08 18.80 -4.22
C TYR A 448 25.49 19.41 -4.33
N GLN A 449 26.12 19.64 -3.19
CA GLN A 449 27.48 20.15 -3.08
C GLN A 449 28.37 19.16 -2.35
N ALA A 450 29.17 18.41 -3.12
CA ALA A 450 30.03 17.34 -2.58
C ALA A 450 31.03 17.87 -1.53
N GLU A 451 31.67 19.01 -1.79
CA GLU A 451 32.68 19.61 -0.91
C GLU A 451 32.12 20.07 0.44
N LEU A 452 30.81 20.35 0.51
CA LEU A 452 30.15 20.78 1.74
C LEU A 452 29.49 19.62 2.49
N SER A 453 29.44 18.44 1.87
CA SER A 453 28.67 17.29 2.35
C SER A 453 29.55 16.28 3.09
N ALA A 454 28.94 15.56 4.02
CA ALA A 454 29.50 14.40 4.69
C ALA A 454 28.73 13.13 4.32
N THR A 455 29.20 11.97 4.80
CA THR A 455 28.61 10.67 4.50
C THR A 455 27.09 10.61 4.71
N LYS A 456 26.60 11.20 5.81
CA LYS A 456 25.18 11.16 6.22
C LYS A 456 24.51 12.54 6.28
N GLU A 457 25.24 13.59 5.91
CA GLU A 457 24.72 14.96 5.86
C GLU A 457 25.00 15.55 4.48
N TRP A 458 23.96 15.66 3.67
CA TRP A 458 24.08 16.13 2.30
C TRP A 458 23.60 17.56 2.20
N ILE A 459 24.45 18.42 1.66
CA ILE A 459 24.19 19.84 1.52
C ILE A 459 23.75 20.12 0.10
N PHE A 460 22.56 20.71 -0.02
CA PHE A 460 21.99 21.16 -1.27
C PHE A 460 21.93 22.69 -1.26
N VAL A 461 22.52 23.32 -2.28
CA VAL A 461 22.68 24.78 -2.37
C VAL A 461 21.92 25.31 -3.58
N ARG A 462 21.21 26.42 -3.37
CA ARG A 462 20.59 27.22 -4.43
C ARG A 462 21.21 28.60 -4.47
N GLU A 463 21.52 29.08 -5.67
CA GLU A 463 21.94 30.46 -5.90
C GLU A 463 20.74 31.41 -5.79
N SER A 464 20.89 32.51 -5.07
CA SER A 464 19.82 33.50 -4.80
C SER A 464 20.20 34.93 -5.11
#